data_AF-A0A7J5YF97-F1
#
_entry.id   AF-A0A7J5YF97-F1
#
_cell.length_a   1.000
_cell.length_b   1.000
_cell.length_c   1.000
_cell.angle_alpha   90.00
_cell.angle_beta   90.00
_cell.angle_gamma   90.00
#
_symmetry.space_group_name_H-M   'P 1'
#
loop_
_entity.id
_entity.type
_entity.pdbx_description
1 polymer ?
#
loop_
_entity_poly.entity_id
_entity_poly.type
_entity_poly.pdbx_seq_one_letter_code
_entity_poly.pdbx_strand_id
1 'polypeptide(L)'
;MTLTRCFQLLFNEGCHLSHIGEFQCASTGLVFVMAQEAELLYRTVPWEESHLRSAGKKAAGPLFNVKSSDEAAVCQLHLPHSETEDGKDI
;
A
#
# COMPACT_ATOMS: atom_id res chain seq x y z
N MET A 1 8.26 5.91 21.56
CA MET A 1 8.03 5.19 20.30
C MET A 1 7.53 6.21 19.30
N THR A 2 8.45 6.80 18.54
CA THR A 2 8.13 7.90 17.63
C THR A 2 7.58 7.30 16.35
N LEU A 3 6.25 7.31 16.19
CA LEU A 3 5.65 7.12 14.88
C LEU A 3 6.19 8.26 14.00
N THR A 4 7.12 7.97 13.09
CA THR A 4 7.54 8.92 12.06
C THR A 4 6.35 9.09 11.12
N ARG A 5 5.48 10.04 11.49
CA ARG A 5 4.33 10.45 10.69
C ARG A 5 4.88 11.11 9.42
N CYS A 6 4.85 10.40 8.30
CA CYS A 6 4.98 11.02 6.99
C CYS A 6 3.74 11.90 6.77
N PHE A 7 3.88 13.18 7.09
CA PHE A 7 2.90 14.20 6.75
C PHE A 7 2.90 14.38 5.24
N GLN A 8 1.75 14.02 4.65
CA GLN A 8 1.14 14.49 3.41
C GLN A 8 2.06 15.16 2.39
N LEU A 9 1.99 14.71 1.12
CA LEU A 9 1.72 15.60 -0.01
C LEU A 9 1.42 14.76 -1.27
N LEU A 10 0.19 14.93 -1.76
CA LEU A 10 -0.26 14.75 -3.14
C LEU A 10 -0.15 13.34 -3.77
N PHE A 11 -1.22 12.98 -4.48
CA PHE A 11 -1.26 11.86 -5.40
C PHE A 11 0.07 11.74 -6.15
N ASN A 12 0.79 10.62 -6.00
CA ASN A 12 2.00 10.19 -6.74
C ASN A 12 3.40 10.44 -6.13
N GLU A 13 3.54 10.85 -4.87
CA GLU A 13 4.88 11.03 -4.27
C GLU A 13 5.19 9.87 -3.30
N GLY A 14 6.24 9.09 -3.60
CA GLY A 14 6.65 7.95 -2.78
C GLY A 14 7.18 8.38 -1.39
N CYS A 15 6.94 7.57 -0.37
CA CYS A 15 7.40 7.86 0.99
C CYS A 15 8.83 7.37 1.19
N HIS A 16 9.80 8.27 1.32
CA HIS A 16 11.15 7.87 1.70
C HIS A 16 11.14 7.32 3.15
N LEU A 17 11.32 6.01 3.31
CA LEU A 17 11.34 5.34 4.61
C LEU A 17 12.80 5.13 5.07
N SER A 18 13.38 6.11 5.75
CA SER A 18 14.80 6.08 6.13
C SER A 18 15.13 5.29 7.42
N HIS A 19 14.19 4.49 7.96
CA HIS A 19 14.43 3.76 9.21
C HIS A 19 13.85 2.34 9.18
N ILE A 20 14.35 1.47 10.07
CA ILE A 20 13.81 0.13 10.33
C ILE A 20 12.58 0.27 11.23
N GLY A 21 11.49 -0.41 10.90
CA GLY A 21 10.26 -0.39 11.69
C GLY A 21 8.97 -0.37 10.86
N GLU A 22 7.87 -0.05 11.53
CA GLU A 22 6.54 0.01 10.94
C GLU A 22 6.20 1.41 10.46
N PHE A 23 5.75 1.51 9.21
CA PHE A 23 5.38 2.77 8.57
C PHE A 23 3.95 2.69 8.08
N GLN A 24 3.09 3.49 8.68
CA GLN A 24 1.70 3.58 8.29
C GLN A 24 1.47 4.78 7.37
N CYS A 25 0.92 4.51 6.19
CA CYS A 25 0.35 5.54 5.35
C CYS A 25 -0.97 6.02 5.95
N ALA A 26 -1.07 7.31 6.27
CA ALA A 26 -2.32 7.88 6.80
C ALA A 26 -3.45 7.96 5.77
N SER A 27 -3.14 8.02 4.46
CA SER A 27 -4.17 8.16 3.41
C SER A 27 -4.76 6.83 2.94
N THR A 28 -3.97 5.76 2.91
CA THR A 28 -4.43 4.42 2.49
C THR A 28 -4.59 3.45 3.65
N GLY A 29 -4.09 3.78 4.84
CA GLY A 29 -4.07 2.88 6.00
C GLY A 29 -3.09 1.71 5.89
N LEU A 30 -2.35 1.60 4.78
CA LEU A 30 -1.34 0.55 4.58
C LEU A 30 -0.21 0.68 5.59
N VAL A 31 0.25 -0.43 6.14
CA VAL A 31 1.43 -0.50 7.02
C VAL A 31 2.53 -1.31 6.35
N PHE A 32 3.71 -0.73 6.22
CA PHE A 32 4.91 -1.39 5.72
C PHE A 32 5.84 -1.69 6.88
N VAL A 33 6.30 -2.93 6.99
CA VAL A 33 7.32 -3.32 7.96
C VAL A 33 8.66 -3.43 7.24
N MET A 34 9.59 -2.55 7.62
CA MET A 34 10.92 -2.46 7.04
C MET A 34 11.93 -3.20 7.93
N ALA A 35 12.70 -4.12 7.35
CA ALA A 35 13.76 -4.87 8.03
C ALA A 35 15.13 -4.15 7.98
N GLN A 36 15.30 -3.24 7.02
CA GLN A 36 16.49 -2.42 6.80
C GLN A 36 16.07 -1.05 6.23
N GLU A 37 16.97 -0.08 6.29
CA GLU A 37 16.78 1.22 5.65
C GLU A 37 16.80 1.04 4.12
N ALA A 38 15.75 1.51 3.45
CA ALA A 38 15.66 1.54 2.00
C ALA A 38 14.64 2.57 1.53
N GLU A 39 14.84 3.08 0.33
CA GLU A 39 13.84 3.91 -0.33
C GLU A 39 12.65 3.03 -0.76
N LEU A 40 11.46 3.37 -0.25
CA LEU A 40 10.20 2.72 -0.60
C LEU A 40 9.30 3.67 -1.40
N LEU A 41 9.13 3.40 -2.68
CA LEU A 41 8.19 4.11 -3.53
C LEU A 41 6.91 3.28 -3.63
N TYR A 42 5.83 3.73 -3.00
CA TYR A 42 4.51 3.16 -3.24
C TYR A 42 3.55 4.19 -3.84
N ARG A 43 2.71 3.76 -4.78
CA ARG A 43 1.68 4.60 -5.39
C ARG A 43 0.44 3.78 -5.74
N THR A 44 -0.69 4.45 -5.85
CA THR A 44 -1.89 3.87 -6.48
C THR A 44 -1.80 4.09 -7.99
N VAL A 45 -2.00 3.04 -8.76
CA VAL A 45 -2.09 3.09 -10.23
C VAL A 45 -3.48 2.63 -10.67
N PRO A 46 -3.99 3.11 -11.82
CA PRO A 46 -5.22 2.56 -12.37
C PRO A 46 -5.02 1.10 -12.77
N TRP A 47 -6.09 0.32 -12.72
CA TRP A 47 -6.10 -0.99 -13.35
C TRP A 47 -6.08 -0.84 -14.86
N GLU A 48 -5.37 -1.74 -15.53
CA GLU A 48 -5.54 -1.93 -16.97
C GLU A 48 -6.93 -2.53 -17.23
N GLU A 49 -7.91 -1.67 -17.55
CA GLU A 49 -9.29 -2.08 -17.78
C GLU A 49 -9.43 -3.11 -18.90
N SER A 50 -8.55 -3.04 -19.90
CA SER A 50 -8.48 -4.01 -20.99
C SER A 50 -8.22 -5.43 -20.47
N HIS A 51 -7.29 -5.60 -19.52
CA HIS A 51 -6.99 -6.87 -18.87
C HIS A 51 -8.13 -7.34 -17.94
N LEU A 52 -8.75 -6.42 -17.20
CA LEU A 52 -9.90 -6.78 -16.36
C LEU A 52 -11.08 -7.29 -17.21
N ARG A 53 -11.40 -6.58 -18.31
CA ARG A 53 -12.46 -6.99 -19.24
C ARG A 53 -12.16 -8.32 -19.92
N SER A 54 -10.93 -8.52 -20.41
CA SER A 54 -10.57 -9.78 -21.08
C SER A 54 -10.60 -10.98 -20.14
N ALA A 55 -10.27 -10.76 -18.86
CA ALA A 55 -10.35 -11.79 -17.83
C ALA A 55 -11.76 -11.98 -17.25
N GLY A 56 -12.74 -11.15 -17.61
CA GLY A 56 -14.08 -11.15 -17.03
C GLY A 56 -14.10 -10.82 -15.54
N LYS A 57 -13.14 -10.01 -15.05
CA LYS A 57 -12.95 -9.70 -13.63
C LYS A 57 -13.29 -8.24 -13.33
N LYS A 58 -13.70 -7.98 -12.09
CA LYS A 58 -13.86 -6.64 -11.52
C LYS A 58 -12.73 -6.40 -10.51
N ALA A 59 -12.16 -5.20 -10.52
CA ALA A 59 -11.22 -4.77 -9.50
C ALA A 59 -11.88 -4.81 -8.11
N ALA A 60 -11.20 -5.43 -7.14
CA ALA A 60 -11.65 -5.47 -5.76
C ALA A 60 -11.30 -4.19 -4.97
N GLY A 61 -10.48 -3.31 -5.54
CA GLY A 61 -10.01 -2.09 -4.89
C GLY A 61 -8.91 -1.40 -5.70
N PRO A 62 -8.21 -0.41 -5.11
CA PRO A 62 -7.08 0.26 -5.76
C PRO A 62 -5.93 -0.71 -6.07
N LEU A 63 -5.26 -0.53 -7.21
CA LEU A 63 -4.02 -1.26 -7.51
C LEU A 63 -2.83 -0.48 -6.95
N PHE A 64 -2.08 -1.11 -6.06
CA PHE A 64 -0.87 -0.52 -5.49
C PHE A 64 0.36 -1.01 -6.25
N ASN A 65 1.20 -0.08 -6.70
CA ASN A 65 2.54 -0.36 -7.20
C ASN A 65 3.54 0.03 -6.11
N VAL A 66 4.13 -0.99 -5.49
CA VAL A 66 5.12 -0.85 -4.42
C VAL A 66 6.48 -1.25 -4.99
N LYS A 67 7.47 -0.38 -4.83
CA LYS A 67 8.85 -0.60 -5.27
C LYS A 67 9.79 -0.22 -4.13
N SER A 68 10.75 -1.09 -3.86
CA SER A 68 11.83 -0.82 -2.93
C SER A 68 13.15 -0.82 -3.69
N SER A 69 14.08 0.04 -3.30
CA SER A 69 15.46 0.02 -3.84
C SER A 69 16.23 -1.25 -3.42
N ASP A 70 15.76 -1.95 -2.39
CA ASP A 70 16.24 -3.27 -1.97
C ASP A 70 15.04 -4.20 -1.73
N GLU A 71 15.02 -5.35 -2.41
CA GLU A 71 13.91 -6.32 -2.35
C GLU A 71 13.75 -6.95 -0.96
N ALA A 72 14.81 -7.02 -0.16
CA ALA A 72 14.77 -7.56 1.20
C ALA A 72 14.29 -6.54 2.25
N ALA A 73 14.13 -5.27 1.85
CA ALA A 73 13.81 -4.21 2.82
C ALA A 73 12.39 -4.28 3.37
N VAL A 74 11.40 -4.59 2.52
CA VAL A 74 10.01 -4.77 2.97
C VAL A 74 9.81 -6.23 3.36
N CYS A 75 9.70 -6.51 4.65
CA CYS A 75 9.48 -7.88 5.12
C CYS A 75 7.99 -8.21 5.27
N GLN A 76 7.14 -7.20 5.52
CA GLN A 76 5.69 -7.40 5.61
C GLN A 76 4.92 -6.17 5.10
N LEU A 77 3.73 -6.45 4.55
CA LEU A 77 2.74 -5.45 4.17
C LEU A 77 1.42 -5.80 4.85
N HIS A 78 0.92 -4.93 5.72
CA HIS A 78 -0.41 -5.09 6.32
C HIS A 78 -1.40 -4.21 5.57
N LEU A 79 -2.46 -4.84 5.09
CA LEU A 79 -3.59 -4.16 4.48
C LEU A 79 -4.59 -3.80 5.57
N PRO A 80 -5.21 -2.60 5.56
CA PRO A 80 -6.37 -2.36 6.40
C PRO A 80 -7.40 -3.45 6.10
N HIS A 81 -7.88 -4.13 7.14
CA HIS A 81 -8.94 -5.10 6.98
C HIS A 81 -10.14 -4.40 6.33
N SER A 82 -10.51 -4.84 5.14
CA SER A 82 -11.78 -4.45 4.57
C SER A 82 -12.81 -5.33 5.27
N GLU A 83 -13.59 -4.79 6.21
CA GLU A 83 -14.86 -5.43 6.55
C GLU A 83 -15.66 -5.49 5.22
N THR A 84 -15.76 -6.67 4.63
CA THR A 84 -16.87 -6.93 3.70
C THR A 84 -18.12 -6.76 4.54
N GLU A 85 -19.04 -5.89 4.11
CA GLU A 85 -20.37 -5.86 4.70
C GLU A 85 -20.90 -7.30 4.65
N ASP A 86 -20.87 -7.96 5.80
CA ASP A 86 -21.44 -9.29 5.98
C ASP A 86 -22.87 -9.14 5.51
N GLY A 87 -23.22 -9.86 4.43
CA GLY A 87 -24.53 -9.79 3.83
C GLY A 87 -25.54 -10.11 4.92
N LYS A 88 -26.14 -9.05 5.49
CA LYS A 88 -27.22 -9.20 6.45
C LYS A 88 -28.32 -9.93 5.70
N ASP A 89 -28.42 -11.19 6.07
CA ASP A 89 -29.50 -12.13 5.79
C ASP A 89 -30.85 -11.40 5.78
N ILE A 90 -31.59 -11.65 4.70
CA ILE A 90 -32.88 -11.10 4.32
C ILE A 90 -33.96 -11.43 5.36
#